data_AF-A0A7W6E8V4-F1
#
_entry.id   AF-A0A7W6E8V4-F1
#
_cell.length_a   1.000
_cell.length_b   1.000
_cell.length_c   1.000
_cell.angle_alpha   90.00
_cell.angle_beta   90.00
_cell.angle_gamma   90.00
#
_symmetry.space_group_name_H-M   'P 1'
#
loop_
_entity.id
_entity.type
_entity.pdbx_description
1 polymer ?
#
loop_
_entity_poly.entity_id
_entity_poly.type
_entity_poly.pdbx_seq_one_letter_code
_entity_poly.pdbx_strand_id
1 'polypeptide(L)'
;MRRLATLPPHLLQGTLAVAFGLSYSSPMEITHTSPFDALIWAGTAISLLGLLGLVYCIIRVSRAKRAQLDDEAMRAELKKVMPLNLGALFLSVIGLMVVIIGIFLA
;
A
#
# COMPACT_ATOMS: atom_id res chain seq x y z
N MET A 1 9.58 38.85 27.99
CA MET A 1 9.49 37.65 28.86
C MET A 1 8.19 37.52 29.69
N ARG A 2 7.10 38.29 29.45
CA ARG A 2 5.85 38.21 30.24
C ARG A 2 4.60 37.69 29.49
N ARG A 3 4.72 37.19 28.25
CA ARG A 3 3.58 36.67 27.46
C ARG A 3 3.49 35.13 27.37
N LEU A 4 4.22 34.39 28.21
CA LEU A 4 4.21 32.92 28.22
C LEU A 4 3.52 32.30 29.45
N ALA A 5 3.15 33.10 30.46
CA ALA A 5 2.59 32.61 31.72
C ALA A 5 1.05 32.48 31.73
N THR A 6 0.36 32.96 30.69
CA THR A 6 -1.10 32.87 30.56
C THR A 6 -1.54 31.93 29.44
N LEU A 7 -0.61 31.16 28.86
CA LEU A 7 -0.95 30.19 27.82
C LEU A 7 -1.49 28.92 28.50
N PRO A 8 -2.69 28.45 28.15
CA PRO A 8 -3.27 27.28 28.78
C PRO A 8 -2.41 26.03 28.48
N PRO A 9 -2.25 25.10 29.45
CA PRO A 9 -1.25 24.02 29.40
C PRO A 9 -1.41 23.04 28.22
N HIS A 10 -2.58 22.95 27.59
CA HIS A 10 -2.83 22.12 26.40
C HIS A 10 -2.12 22.66 25.13
N LEU A 11 -1.85 23.96 25.05
CA LEU A 11 -1.17 24.58 23.92
C LEU A 11 0.34 24.31 23.94
N LEU A 12 0.92 24.19 25.13
CA LEU A 12 2.34 23.81 25.29
C LEU A 12 2.57 22.34 24.90
N GLN A 13 1.66 21.44 25.27
CA GLN A 13 1.75 20.02 24.91
C GLN A 13 1.63 19.79 23.41
N GLY A 14 0.71 20.47 22.72
CA GLY A 14 0.58 20.39 21.26
C GLY A 14 1.80 20.94 20.53
N THR A 15 2.39 22.04 21.02
CA THR A 15 3.56 22.66 20.37
C THR A 15 4.83 21.80 20.53
N LEU A 16 5.00 21.14 21.68
CA LEU A 16 6.12 20.22 21.92
C LEU A 16 5.96 18.88 21.17
N ALA A 17 4.73 18.37 21.02
CA ALA A 17 4.45 17.17 20.23
C ALA A 17 4.71 17.37 18.72
N VAL A 18 4.38 18.56 18.20
CA VAL A 18 4.68 18.97 16.81
C VAL A 18 6.19 19.18 16.62
N ALA A 19 6.87 19.79 17.59
CA ALA A 19 8.31 20.04 17.51
C ALA A 19 9.16 18.76 17.54
N PHE A 20 8.68 17.70 18.19
CA PHE A 20 9.40 16.42 18.29
C PHE A 20 9.00 15.40 17.21
N GLY A 21 8.08 15.73 16.30
CA GLY A 21 7.69 14.88 15.17
C GLY A 21 7.00 13.55 15.54
N LEU A 22 6.46 13.42 16.77
CA LEU A 22 5.95 12.16 17.31
C LEU A 22 4.42 12.11 17.55
N SER A 23 3.62 12.91 16.84
CA SER A 23 2.15 12.73 16.81
C SER A 23 1.74 11.73 15.72
N TYR A 24 2.26 10.51 15.78
CA TYR A 24 1.76 9.34 15.04
C TYR A 24 1.88 8.11 15.93
N SER A 25 1.08 8.10 16.98
CA SER A 25 0.83 6.88 17.76
C SER A 25 -0.64 6.87 18.14
N SER A 26 -1.47 6.77 17.11
CA SER A 26 -2.65 5.94 17.26
C SER A 26 -2.13 4.51 17.13
N PRO A 27 -2.02 3.72 18.22
CA PRO A 27 -1.97 2.28 18.05
C PRO A 27 -3.19 1.92 17.20
N MET A 28 -2.96 1.16 16.13
CA MET A 28 -4.05 0.47 15.45
C MET A 28 -4.59 -0.54 16.46
N GLU A 29 -5.48 -0.08 17.34
CA GLU A 29 -6.22 -0.92 18.27
C GLU A 29 -7.05 -1.84 17.38
N ILE A 30 -6.56 -3.07 17.17
CA ILE A 30 -7.30 -4.14 16.51
C ILE A 30 -8.41 -4.54 17.49
N THR A 31 -9.43 -3.71 17.65
CA THR A 31 -10.60 -4.00 18.47
C THR A 31 -11.79 -3.34 17.80
N HIS A 32 -12.83 -4.16 17.60
CA HIS A 32 -14.00 -3.98 16.73
C HIS A 32 -13.82 -4.48 15.30
N THR A 33 -13.98 -5.80 15.10
CA THR A 33 -14.21 -6.38 13.77
C THR A 33 -15.61 -6.02 13.30
N SER A 34 -15.82 -4.75 12.94
CA SER A 34 -16.92 -4.46 12.02
C SER A 34 -16.62 -5.25 10.74
N PRO A 35 -17.61 -5.89 10.11
CA PRO A 35 -17.38 -6.66 8.88
C PRO A 35 -16.73 -5.80 7.79
N PHE A 36 -16.95 -4.49 7.81
CA PHE A 36 -16.40 -3.54 6.83
C PHE A 36 -14.90 -3.32 6.99
N ASP A 37 -14.38 -3.24 8.23
CA ASP A 37 -12.92 -3.17 8.47
C ASP A 37 -12.20 -4.42 7.95
N ALA A 38 -12.84 -5.59 8.09
CA ALA A 38 -12.31 -6.84 7.54
C ALA A 38 -12.27 -6.82 6.00
N LEU A 39 -13.26 -6.21 5.34
CA LEU A 39 -13.26 -6.00 3.88
C LEU A 39 -12.09 -5.10 3.46
N ILE A 40 -11.86 -3.99 4.17
CA ILE A 40 -10.75 -3.07 3.88
C ILE A 40 -9.42 -3.81 4.00
N TRP A 41 -9.19 -4.50 5.11
CA TRP A 41 -7.94 -5.24 5.34
C TRP A 41 -7.72 -6.36 4.33
N ALA A 42 -8.76 -7.13 4.01
CA ALA A 42 -8.71 -8.19 2.99
C ALA A 42 -8.41 -7.60 1.60
N GLY A 43 -9.12 -6.54 1.21
CA GLY A 43 -8.90 -5.85 -0.07
C GLY A 43 -7.50 -5.28 -0.20
N THR A 44 -6.96 -4.67 0.86
CA THR A 44 -5.58 -4.18 0.89
C THR A 44 -4.57 -5.31 0.74
N ALA A 45 -4.76 -6.43 1.45
CA ALA A 45 -3.88 -7.60 1.33
C ALA A 45 -3.89 -8.18 -0.10
N ILE A 46 -5.08 -8.33 -0.69
CA ILE A 46 -5.25 -8.81 -2.07
C ILE A 46 -4.58 -7.84 -3.06
N SER A 47 -4.80 -6.53 -2.90
CA SER A 47 -4.24 -5.54 -3.81
C SER A 47 -2.70 -5.50 -3.73
N LEU A 48 -2.15 -5.63 -2.52
CA LEU A 48 -0.71 -5.69 -2.28
C LEU A 48 -0.10 -6.97 -2.89
N LEU A 49 -0.78 -8.11 -2.79
CA LEU A 49 -0.36 -9.34 -3.48
C LEU A 49 -0.32 -9.15 -5.01
N GLY A 50 -1.33 -8.49 -5.58
CA GLY A 50 -1.34 -8.15 -7.01
C GLY A 50 -0.17 -7.23 -7.38
N LEU A 51 0.11 -6.23 -6.56
CA LEU A 51 1.25 -5.32 -6.77
C LEU A 51 2.60 -6.05 -6.70
N LEU A 52 2.80 -6.95 -5.75
CA LEU A 52 4.01 -7.77 -5.66
C LEU A 52 4.18 -8.65 -6.91
N GLY A 53 3.09 -9.23 -7.42
CA GLY A 53 3.10 -9.96 -8.69
C GLY A 53 3.52 -9.09 -9.88
N LEU A 54 3.05 -7.85 -9.93
CA LEU A 54 3.45 -6.89 -10.97
C LEU A 54 4.93 -6.52 -10.88
N VAL A 55 5.43 -6.25 -9.67
CA VAL A 55 6.85 -5.98 -9.42
C VAL A 55 7.72 -7.15 -9.86
N TYR A 56 7.29 -8.38 -9.56
CA TYR A 56 7.99 -9.58 -10.01
C TYR A 56 8.07 -9.67 -11.55
N CYS A 57 6.97 -9.42 -12.26
CA CYS A 57 6.95 -9.35 -13.72
C CYS A 57 7.94 -8.32 -14.27
N ILE A 58 7.97 -7.11 -13.69
CA ILE A 58 8.88 -6.03 -14.09
C ILE A 58 10.34 -6.44 -13.92
N ILE A 59 10.70 -7.01 -12.75
CA ILE A 59 12.06 -7.47 -12.49
C ILE A 59 12.45 -8.54 -13.51
N ARG A 60 11.58 -9.49 -13.82
CA ARG A 60 11.90 -10.58 -14.75
C ARG A 60 12.11 -10.10 -16.18
N VAL A 61 11.23 -9.22 -16.69
CA VAL A 61 11.39 -8.62 -18.03
C VAL A 61 12.62 -7.71 -18.09
N SER A 62 12.85 -6.90 -17.06
CA SER A 62 14.03 -6.03 -16.98
C SER A 62 15.32 -6.84 -17.02
N ARG A 63 15.41 -7.95 -16.28
CA ARG A 63 16.56 -8.86 -16.32
C ARG A 63 16.75 -9.49 -17.69
N ALA A 64 15.69 -10.00 -18.31
CA ALA A 64 15.74 -10.55 -19.67
C ALA A 64 16.26 -9.51 -20.67
N LYS A 65 15.76 -8.26 -20.59
CA LYS A 65 16.19 -7.15 -21.45
C LYS A 65 17.65 -6.80 -21.26
N ARG A 66 18.14 -6.81 -20.02
CA ARG A 66 19.56 -6.53 -19.70
C ARG A 66 20.49 -7.66 -20.13
N ALA A 67 20.00 -8.89 -20.23
CA ALA A 67 20.77 -10.04 -20.68
C ALA A 67 20.97 -10.10 -22.22
N GLN A 68 20.44 -9.13 -22.98
CA GLN A 68 20.55 -9.07 -24.45
C GLN A 68 20.22 -10.42 -25.12
N LEU A 69 19.13 -11.04 -24.66
CA LEU A 69 18.65 -12.29 -25.24
C LEU A 69 18.34 -12.10 -26.74
N ASP A 70 18.59 -13.14 -27.52
CA ASP A 70 18.16 -13.24 -28.91
C ASP A 70 16.64 -13.01 -29.02
N ASP A 71 16.18 -12.48 -30.15
CA ASP A 71 14.80 -12.01 -30.34
C ASP A 71 13.77 -13.12 -30.07
N GLU A 72 14.09 -14.36 -30.45
CA GLU A 72 13.23 -15.52 -30.22
C GLU A 72 13.14 -15.85 -28.72
N ALA A 73 14.25 -15.77 -28.00
CA ALA A 73 14.30 -16.00 -26.55
C ALA A 73 13.57 -14.89 -25.78
N MET A 74 13.71 -13.63 -26.20
CA MET A 74 12.96 -12.51 -25.62
C MET A 74 11.45 -12.69 -25.78
N ARG A 75 10.99 -13.05 -26.99
CA ARG A 75 9.58 -13.30 -27.27
C ARG A 75 9.03 -14.46 -26.44
N ALA A 76 9.78 -15.54 -26.29
CA ALA A 76 9.40 -16.66 -25.45
C ALA A 76 9.26 -16.25 -23.98
N GLU A 77 10.18 -15.43 -23.47
CA GLU A 77 10.07 -14.89 -22.12
C GLU A 77 8.82 -14.00 -21.97
N LEU A 78 8.58 -13.07 -22.89
CA LEU A 78 7.39 -12.20 -22.88
C LEU A 78 6.08 -13.01 -22.86
N LYS A 79 5.98 -14.07 -23.67
CA LYS A 79 4.82 -14.97 -23.68
C LYS A 79 4.56 -15.62 -22.31
N LYS A 80 5.61 -15.90 -21.54
CA LYS A 80 5.50 -16.47 -20.20
C LYS A 80 5.08 -15.44 -19.14
N VAL A 81 5.55 -14.19 -19.20
CA VAL A 81 5.18 -13.16 -18.19
C VAL A 81 3.79 -12.57 -18.41
N MET A 82 3.32 -12.47 -19.65
CA MET A 82 2.10 -11.74 -19.98
C MET A 82 0.85 -12.26 -19.23
N PRO A 83 0.61 -13.58 -19.12
CA PRO A 83 -0.49 -14.10 -18.29
C PRO A 83 -0.33 -13.76 -16.81
N LEU A 84 0.91 -13.80 -16.29
CA LEU A 84 1.22 -13.49 -14.90
C LEU A 84 0.97 -11.99 -14.61
N ASN A 85 1.37 -11.12 -15.54
CA ASN A 85 1.12 -9.68 -15.46
C ASN A 85 -0.39 -9.38 -15.44
N LEU A 86 -1.17 -10.00 -16.32
CA LEU A 86 -2.62 -9.81 -16.32
C LEU A 86 -3.26 -10.35 -15.04
N GLY A 87 -2.87 -11.54 -14.59
CA GLY A 87 -3.36 -12.09 -13.32
C GLY A 87 -3.06 -11.19 -12.12
N ALA A 88 -1.83 -10.68 -12.04
CA ALA A 88 -1.41 -9.75 -10.99
C ALA A 88 -2.19 -8.42 -11.04
N LEU A 89 -2.39 -7.87 -12.24
CA LEU A 89 -3.19 -6.67 -12.45
C LEU A 89 -4.66 -6.88 -12.06
N PHE A 90 -5.27 -7.99 -12.48
CA PHE A 90 -6.64 -8.34 -12.07
C PHE A 90 -6.76 -8.46 -10.56
N LEU A 91 -5.84 -9.17 -9.91
CA LEU A 91 -5.83 -9.30 -8.45
C LEU A 91 -5.72 -7.93 -7.77
N SER A 92 -4.84 -7.06 -8.28
CA SER A 92 -4.66 -5.72 -7.75
C SER A 92 -5.94 -4.87 -7.83
N VAL A 93 -6.61 -4.90 -8.99
CA VAL A 93 -7.86 -4.18 -9.23
C VAL A 93 -8.99 -4.74 -8.38
N ILE A 94 -9.15 -6.06 -8.31
CA ILE A 94 -10.20 -6.68 -7.47
C ILE A 94 -10.00 -6.33 -6.00
N GLY A 95 -8.77 -6.42 -5.49
CA GLY A 95 -8.45 -6.01 -4.12
C GLY A 95 -8.79 -4.54 -3.87
N LEU A 96 -8.46 -3.66 -4.81
CA LEU A 96 -8.80 -2.24 -4.72
C LEU A 96 -10.32 -2.02 -4.72
N MET A 97 -11.08 -2.72 -5.57
CA MET A 97 -12.54 -2.63 -5.59
C MET A 97 -13.16 -3.07 -4.25
N VAL A 98 -12.61 -4.13 -3.62
CA VAL A 98 -13.05 -4.57 -2.29
C VAL A 98 -12.77 -3.50 -1.22
N VAL A 99 -11.59 -2.87 -1.25
CA VAL A 99 -11.26 -1.76 -0.34
C VAL A 99 -12.27 -0.62 -0.50
N ILE A 100 -12.54 -0.22 -1.74
CA ILE A 100 -13.47 0.87 -2.04
C ILE A 100 -14.86 0.56 -1.48
N ILE A 101 -15.37 -0.65 -1.71
CA ILE A 101 -16.65 -1.11 -1.15
C ILE A 101 -16.63 -1.07 0.38
N GLY A 102 -15.55 -1.55 1.01
CA GLY A 102 -15.37 -1.51 2.46
C GLY A 102 -15.42 -0.10 3.03
N ILE A 103 -14.74 0.86 2.39
CA ILE A 103 -14.74 2.27 2.80
C ILE A 103 -16.11 2.93 2.64
N PHE A 104 -16.87 2.57 1.60
CA PHE A 104 -18.22 3.11 1.40
C PHE A 104 -19.24 2.58 2.42
N LEU A 105 -19.01 1.40 2.97
CA LEU A 105 -19.92 0.73 3.90
C LEU A 105 -19.56 0.92 5.38
N ALA A 106 -18.31 1.28 5.67
CA ALA A 106 -17.83 1.65 7.00
C ALA A 106 -18.34 3.03 7.43
#